data_AF-A0A6C0J6X4-F1
#
_entry.id   AF-A0A6C0J6X4-F1
#
_cell.length_a   1.000
_cell.length_b   1.000
_cell.length_c   1.000
_cell.angle_alpha   90.00
_cell.angle_beta   90.00
_cell.angle_gamma   90.00
#
_symmetry.space_group_name_H-M   'P 1'
#
loop_
_entity.id
_entity.type
_entity.pdbx_description
1 polymer ?
#
loop_
_entity_poly.entity_id
_entity_poly.type
_entity_poly.pdbx_seq_one_letter_code
_entity_poly.pdbx_strand_id
1 'polypeptide(L)'
;MLTEDSYFYLTPNIIIINGSLFHINDNEKQIKITLNNWQKYLNEYGWEDIDETWQLKLLDSKNKNRYGILECGGEGDCLFFCIIEALKEFDELDNELGMDVEQLRNIVSYQITEENYPIILENYKLEQENNEFDGLWNPMEIQNIEELRNEIRKSGDNFWGDHIIIQLLEKALNINIIILNTEELVFEDNNFKIQPRCNPINKEHITIFLSYCFSSHFQLIGYFNGKLMKTKFKYSEIPKVFKL
;
A
#
# COMPACT_ATOMS: atom_id res chain seq x y z
N MET A 1 3.21 -28.95 -27.92
CA MET A 1 2.58 -28.66 -26.63
C MET A 1 2.24 -27.18 -26.67
N LEU A 2 0.98 -26.86 -26.95
CA LEU A 2 0.50 -25.47 -26.90
C LEU A 2 0.42 -25.14 -25.41
N THR A 3 1.22 -24.18 -24.95
CA THR A 3 1.10 -23.61 -23.60
C THR A 3 -0.29 -22.98 -23.53
N GLU A 4 -1.15 -23.44 -22.63
CA GLU A 4 -2.41 -22.75 -22.35
C GLU A 4 -2.09 -21.30 -21.99
N ASP A 5 -2.72 -20.35 -22.69
CA ASP A 5 -2.58 -18.93 -22.38
C ASP A 5 -3.02 -18.70 -20.94
N SER A 6 -2.18 -18.06 -20.12
CA SER A 6 -2.57 -17.70 -18.76
C SER A 6 -3.63 -16.61 -18.83
N TYR A 7 -4.76 -16.84 -18.16
CA TYR A 7 -5.94 -16.01 -18.23
C TYR A 7 -6.50 -15.77 -16.82
N PHE A 8 -6.69 -14.50 -16.45
CA PHE A 8 -7.17 -14.11 -15.13
C PHE A 8 -8.15 -12.93 -15.22
N TYR A 9 -9.27 -12.98 -14.49
CA TYR A 9 -10.20 -11.85 -14.36
C TYR A 9 -9.82 -10.99 -13.15
N LEU A 10 -9.58 -9.70 -13.37
CA LEU A 10 -9.48 -8.71 -12.28
C LEU A 10 -10.87 -8.19 -11.88
N THR A 11 -11.71 -7.93 -12.88
CA THR A 11 -13.13 -7.58 -12.74
C THR A 11 -13.91 -8.34 -13.84
N PRO A 12 -15.25 -8.29 -13.87
CA PRO A 12 -16.01 -8.86 -14.99
C PRO A 12 -15.57 -8.34 -16.37
N ASN A 13 -15.08 -7.10 -16.46
CA ASN A 13 -14.68 -6.48 -17.73
C ASN A 13 -13.17 -6.35 -17.90
N ILE A 14 -12.34 -6.55 -16.86
CA ILE A 14 -10.88 -6.40 -16.95
C ILE A 14 -10.21 -7.76 -16.79
N ILE A 15 -9.38 -8.12 -17.77
CA ILE A 15 -8.74 -9.42 -17.86
C ILE A 15 -7.26 -9.29 -18.15
N ILE A 16 -6.48 -10.25 -17.65
CA ILE A 16 -5.06 -10.42 -17.97
C ILE A 16 -4.93 -11.61 -18.90
N ILE A 17 -4.31 -11.39 -20.06
CA ILE A 17 -3.98 -12.43 -21.03
C ILE A 17 -2.48 -12.36 -21.29
N ASN A 18 -1.74 -13.42 -20.96
CA ASN A 18 -0.30 -13.49 -21.16
C ASN A 18 0.45 -12.26 -20.61
N GLY A 19 0.10 -11.87 -19.38
CA GLY A 19 0.70 -10.73 -18.66
C GLY A 19 0.38 -9.36 -19.25
N SER A 20 -0.69 -9.20 -20.03
CA SER A 20 -1.16 -7.91 -20.55
C SER A 20 -2.64 -7.69 -20.23
N LEU A 21 -3.01 -6.47 -19.86
CA LEU A 21 -4.39 -6.11 -19.56
C LEU A 21 -5.24 -5.84 -20.80
N PHE A 22 -6.49 -6.30 -20.75
CA PHE A 22 -7.54 -6.04 -21.73
C PHE A 22 -8.84 -5.68 -21.02
N HIS A 23 -9.64 -4.83 -21.66
CA HIS A 23 -11.02 -4.53 -21.29
C HIS A 23 -11.98 -5.25 -22.25
N ILE A 24 -13.01 -5.90 -21.72
CA ILE A 24 -14.12 -6.50 -22.47
C ILE A 24 -15.25 -5.48 -22.52
N ASN A 25 -15.59 -5.00 -23.72
CA ASN A 25 -16.72 -4.06 -23.86
C ASN A 25 -18.07 -4.80 -23.93
N ASP A 26 -19.18 -4.04 -23.98
CA ASP A 26 -20.55 -4.57 -24.05
C ASP A 26 -20.82 -5.51 -25.25
N ASN A 27 -19.97 -5.48 -26.29
CA ASN A 27 -20.05 -6.36 -27.45
C ASN A 27 -19.07 -7.55 -27.36
N GLU A 28 -18.59 -7.87 -26.15
CA GLU A 28 -17.61 -8.92 -25.86
C GLU A 28 -16.26 -8.75 -26.58
N LYS A 29 -15.97 -7.55 -27.11
CA LYS A 29 -14.72 -7.27 -27.80
C LYS A 29 -13.64 -6.91 -26.80
N GLN A 30 -12.50 -7.58 -26.93
CA GLN A 30 -11.29 -7.30 -26.17
C GLN A 30 -10.59 -6.04 -26.72
N ILE A 31 -10.35 -5.07 -25.83
CA ILE A 31 -9.61 -3.84 -26.09
C ILE A 31 -8.34 -3.88 -25.25
N LYS A 32 -7.17 -3.90 -25.90
CA LYS A 32 -5.90 -3.87 -25.18
C LYS A 32 -5.75 -2.56 -24.39
N ILE A 33 -5.40 -2.68 -23.11
CA ILE A 33 -5.06 -1.56 -22.27
C ILE A 33 -3.60 -1.16 -22.53
N THR A 34 -3.37 0.13 -22.71
CA THR A 34 -2.13 0.76 -23.17
C THR A 34 -1.83 2.01 -22.33
N LEU A 35 -0.63 2.56 -22.48
CA LEU A 35 -0.23 3.80 -21.80
C LEU A 35 -1.18 4.98 -22.02
N ASN A 36 -1.93 5.01 -23.14
CA ASN A 36 -2.80 6.13 -23.50
C ASN A 36 -4.25 5.97 -23.02
N ASN A 37 -4.66 4.78 -22.56
CA ASN A 37 -6.06 4.49 -22.23
C ASN A 37 -6.24 3.75 -20.91
N TRP A 38 -5.16 3.47 -20.16
CA TRP A 38 -5.26 2.72 -18.90
C TRP A 38 -6.16 3.39 -17.90
N GLN A 39 -6.09 4.72 -17.75
CA GLN A 39 -6.92 5.47 -16.81
C GLN A 39 -8.41 5.24 -17.06
N LYS A 40 -8.83 5.31 -18.33
CA LYS A 40 -10.23 5.11 -18.73
C LYS A 40 -10.76 3.75 -18.28
N TYR A 41 -9.96 2.70 -18.42
CA TYR A 41 -10.43 1.33 -18.22
C TYR A 41 -10.15 0.81 -16.81
N LEU A 42 -9.00 1.14 -16.24
CA LEU A 42 -8.61 0.70 -14.89
C LEU A 42 -9.27 1.51 -13.77
N ASN A 43 -9.97 2.60 -14.10
CA ASN A 43 -10.85 3.26 -13.13
C ASN A 43 -11.98 2.34 -12.64
N GLU A 44 -12.45 1.38 -13.46
CA GLU A 44 -13.39 0.35 -13.01
C GLU A 44 -12.79 -0.54 -11.90
N TYR A 45 -11.48 -0.76 -11.92
CA TYR A 45 -10.77 -1.48 -10.85
C TYR A 45 -10.51 -0.59 -9.62
N GLY A 46 -10.72 0.73 -9.71
CA GLY A 46 -10.46 1.70 -8.64
C GLY A 46 -9.19 2.53 -8.82
N TRP A 47 -8.50 2.43 -9.96
CA TRP A 47 -7.35 3.32 -10.22
C TRP A 47 -7.78 4.72 -10.64
N GLU A 48 -7.18 5.74 -10.04
CA GLU A 48 -7.44 7.15 -10.32
C GLU A 48 -6.13 7.91 -10.61
N ASP A 49 -6.26 9.12 -11.15
CA ASP A 49 -5.13 10.04 -11.30
C ASP A 49 -4.64 10.49 -9.91
N ILE A 50 -3.32 10.50 -9.73
CA ILE A 50 -2.70 11.15 -8.57
C ILE A 50 -2.63 12.67 -8.79
N ASP A 51 -2.59 13.45 -7.70
CA ASP A 51 -2.40 14.90 -7.76
C ASP A 51 -1.18 15.30 -8.63
N GLU A 52 -1.34 16.36 -9.42
CA GLU A 52 -0.32 16.86 -10.36
C GLU A 52 1.02 17.15 -9.67
N THR A 53 1.00 17.63 -8.43
CA THR A 53 2.21 17.92 -7.64
C THR A 53 2.97 16.65 -7.32
N TRP A 54 2.26 15.58 -6.91
CA TRP A 54 2.88 14.28 -6.69
C TRP A 54 3.33 13.64 -8.01
N GLN A 55 2.52 13.76 -9.05
CA GLN A 55 2.85 13.30 -10.39
C GLN A 55 4.18 13.91 -10.87
N LEU A 56 4.40 15.20 -10.68
CA LEU A 56 5.65 15.89 -11.05
C LEU A 56 6.86 15.41 -10.23
N LYS A 57 6.68 15.09 -8.94
CA LYS A 57 7.76 14.56 -8.08
C LYS A 57 8.10 13.10 -8.38
N LEU A 58 7.09 12.29 -8.73
CA LEU A 58 7.22 10.87 -9.07
C LEU A 58 7.78 10.64 -10.48
N LEU A 59 7.51 11.56 -11.41
CA LEU A 59 8.17 11.60 -12.70
C LEU A 59 9.62 12.03 -12.51
N ASP A 60 10.55 11.23 -13.01
CA ASP A 60 11.96 11.60 -13.15
C ASP A 60 12.37 11.32 -14.60
N SER A 61 13.52 11.85 -15.01
CA SER A 61 14.22 11.59 -16.27
C SER A 61 14.20 10.12 -16.74
N LYS A 62 14.08 9.16 -15.82
CA LYS A 62 14.04 7.70 -16.10
C LYS A 62 12.64 7.11 -16.23
N ASN A 63 11.62 7.66 -15.58
CA ASN A 63 10.25 7.14 -15.64
C ASN A 63 9.30 8.23 -16.13
N LYS A 64 8.77 8.02 -17.34
CA LYS A 64 7.81 8.92 -18.00
C LYS A 64 6.37 8.43 -17.91
N ASN A 65 6.14 7.27 -17.29
CA ASN A 65 4.80 6.73 -17.16
C ASN A 65 4.05 7.51 -16.07
N ARG A 66 2.80 7.86 -16.36
CA ARG A 66 1.92 8.49 -15.38
C ARG A 66 1.64 7.52 -14.24
N TYR A 67 1.59 8.05 -13.03
CA TYR A 67 1.25 7.30 -11.84
C TYR A 67 -0.25 7.43 -11.59
N GLY A 68 -0.79 6.50 -10.83
CA GLY A 68 -2.14 6.55 -10.29
C GLY A 68 -2.15 6.15 -8.83
N ILE A 69 -3.29 6.39 -8.20
CA ILE A 69 -3.63 5.92 -6.86
C ILE A 69 -4.72 4.85 -6.97
N LEU A 70 -4.69 3.86 -6.09
CA LEU A 70 -5.70 2.81 -6.00
C LEU A 70 -6.30 2.80 -4.60
N GLU A 71 -7.62 2.91 -4.58
CA GLU A 71 -8.43 2.70 -3.38
C GLU A 71 -8.49 1.20 -3.07
N CYS A 72 -7.87 0.78 -1.96
CA CYS A 72 -7.74 -0.64 -1.63
C CYS A 72 -8.77 -1.11 -0.58
N GLY A 73 -9.62 -0.21 -0.08
CA GLY A 73 -10.60 -0.50 0.98
C GLY A 73 -10.40 0.41 2.20
N GLY A 74 -11.39 0.40 3.10
CA GLY A 74 -11.44 1.28 4.28
C GLY A 74 -11.59 0.52 5.59
N GLU A 75 -12.29 1.13 6.55
CA GLU A 75 -12.68 0.53 7.83
C GLU A 75 -11.47 0.17 8.72
N GLY A 76 -10.45 1.04 8.78
CA GLY A 76 -9.28 0.85 9.65
C GLY A 76 -8.21 -0.13 9.12
N ASP A 77 -8.48 -0.83 8.01
CA ASP A 77 -7.57 -1.81 7.39
C ASP A 77 -6.85 -1.31 6.13
N CYS A 78 -7.07 -0.05 5.73
CA CYS A 78 -6.59 0.52 4.46
C CYS A 78 -5.07 0.34 4.23
N LEU A 79 -4.24 0.47 5.27
CA LEU A 79 -2.79 0.19 5.19
C LEU A 79 -2.53 -1.25 4.76
N PHE A 80 -3.17 -2.22 5.42
CA PHE A 80 -2.96 -3.64 5.17
C PHE A 80 -3.45 -4.03 3.78
N PHE A 81 -4.61 -3.52 3.36
CA PHE A 81 -5.11 -3.73 2.01
C PHE A 81 -4.15 -3.19 0.95
N CYS A 82 -3.58 -1.99 1.13
CA CYS A 82 -2.59 -1.44 0.20
C CYS A 82 -1.35 -2.34 0.07
N ILE A 83 -0.85 -2.88 1.18
CA ILE A 83 0.32 -3.77 1.17
C ILE A 83 -0.01 -5.10 0.50
N ILE A 84 -1.15 -5.71 0.81
CA ILE A 84 -1.62 -6.94 0.17
C ILE A 84 -1.73 -6.73 -1.34
N GLU A 85 -2.43 -5.67 -1.76
CA GLU A 85 -2.63 -5.34 -3.17
C GLU A 85 -1.31 -5.08 -3.90
N ALA A 86 -0.35 -4.41 -3.26
CA ALA A 86 0.97 -4.18 -3.83
C ALA A 86 1.76 -5.47 -4.06
N LEU A 87 1.59 -6.47 -3.19
CA LEU A 87 2.34 -7.72 -3.23
C LEU A 87 1.70 -8.80 -4.11
N LYS A 88 0.41 -8.67 -4.47
CA LYS A 88 -0.26 -9.59 -5.40
C LYS A 88 0.57 -9.83 -6.66
N GLU A 89 0.73 -11.10 -7.03
CA GLU A 89 1.35 -11.53 -8.28
C GLU A 89 0.26 -12.12 -9.18
N PHE A 90 0.08 -11.61 -10.39
CA PHE A 90 -1.00 -12.07 -11.28
C PHE A 90 -0.61 -13.20 -12.23
N ASP A 91 0.63 -13.70 -12.13
CA ASP A 91 1.21 -14.67 -13.06
C ASP A 91 1.14 -16.14 -12.55
N GLU A 92 0.64 -16.38 -11.34
CA GLU A 92 0.54 -17.74 -10.78
C GLU A 92 -0.92 -18.21 -10.74
N LEU A 93 -1.22 -19.29 -11.49
CA LEU A 93 -2.54 -19.95 -11.56
C LEU A 93 -3.08 -20.44 -10.19
N ASP A 94 -2.26 -20.39 -9.14
CA ASP A 94 -2.54 -20.88 -7.77
C ASP A 94 -2.87 -19.76 -6.77
N ASN A 95 -3.24 -18.57 -7.24
CA ASN A 95 -3.58 -17.41 -6.39
C ASN A 95 -4.83 -17.58 -5.49
N GLU A 96 -5.37 -18.79 -5.36
CA GLU A 96 -6.46 -19.12 -4.42
C GLU A 96 -6.09 -18.90 -2.94
N LEU A 97 -4.80 -18.67 -2.62
CA LEU A 97 -4.29 -18.43 -1.26
C LEU A 97 -3.69 -17.03 -1.07
N GLY A 98 -4.23 -16.03 -1.76
CA GLY A 98 -3.82 -14.64 -1.56
C GLY A 98 -3.81 -14.25 -0.08
N MET A 99 -2.74 -13.58 0.36
CA MET A 99 -2.60 -13.12 1.75
C MET A 99 -3.76 -12.19 2.10
N ASP A 100 -4.51 -12.52 3.15
CA ASP A 100 -5.58 -11.65 3.66
C ASP A 100 -5.08 -10.73 4.79
N VAL A 101 -5.94 -9.80 5.22
CA VAL A 101 -5.61 -8.82 6.26
C VAL A 101 -5.32 -9.49 7.59
N GLU A 102 -6.07 -10.53 7.96
CA GLU A 102 -5.88 -11.24 9.22
C GLU A 102 -4.51 -11.93 9.25
N GLN A 103 -4.14 -12.59 8.15
CA GLN A 103 -2.83 -13.22 7.97
C GLN A 103 -1.71 -12.19 8.04
N LEU A 104 -1.83 -11.06 7.34
CA LEU A 104 -0.81 -10.02 7.36
C LEU A 104 -0.66 -9.41 8.76
N ARG A 105 -1.77 -9.04 9.41
CA ARG A 105 -1.77 -8.54 10.80
C ARG A 105 -1.14 -9.54 11.76
N ASN A 106 -1.43 -10.82 11.60
CA ASN A 106 -0.81 -11.88 12.39
C ASN A 106 0.71 -11.95 12.19
N ILE A 107 1.20 -11.93 10.95
CA ILE A 107 2.64 -11.90 10.65
C ILE A 107 3.31 -10.67 11.29
N VAL A 108 2.68 -9.49 11.17
CA VAL A 108 3.18 -8.23 11.74
C VAL A 108 3.23 -8.28 13.25
N SER A 109 2.21 -8.86 13.91
CA SER A 109 2.15 -8.97 15.37
C SER A 109 3.38 -9.70 15.94
N TYR A 110 3.92 -10.70 15.24
CA TYR A 110 5.12 -11.43 15.69
C TYR A 110 6.43 -10.63 15.56
N GLN A 111 6.41 -9.46 14.91
CA GLN A 111 7.55 -8.52 14.95
C GLN A 111 7.62 -7.74 16.26
N ILE A 112 6.57 -7.77 17.08
CA ILE A 112 6.66 -7.41 18.49
C ILE A 112 7.34 -8.56 19.22
N THR A 113 8.42 -8.24 19.90
CA THR A 113 9.32 -9.13 20.61
C THR A 113 9.51 -8.61 22.03
N GLU A 114 10.07 -9.42 22.93
CA GLU A 114 10.38 -8.97 24.30
C GLU A 114 11.30 -7.74 24.33
N GLU A 115 12.11 -7.53 23.29
CA GLU A 115 13.03 -6.40 23.19
C GLU A 115 12.34 -5.07 22.91
N ASN A 116 11.42 -5.03 21.93
CA ASN A 116 10.75 -3.79 21.51
C ASN A 116 9.37 -3.59 22.17
N TYR A 117 8.77 -4.63 22.75
CA TYR A 117 7.47 -4.57 23.41
C TYR A 117 7.35 -3.43 24.44
N PRO A 118 8.31 -3.23 25.38
CA PRO A 118 8.16 -2.18 26.39
C PRO A 118 8.08 -0.78 25.79
N ILE A 119 8.88 -0.50 24.75
CA ILE A 119 8.94 0.83 24.11
C ILE A 119 7.68 1.08 23.28
N ILE A 120 7.23 0.07 22.53
CA ILE A 120 6.00 0.15 21.73
C ILE A 120 4.80 0.42 22.64
N LEU A 121 4.64 -0.37 23.71
CA LEU A 121 3.50 -0.20 24.61
C LEU A 121 3.54 1.16 25.32
N GLU A 122 4.72 1.61 25.75
CA GLU A 122 4.87 2.92 26.39
C GLU A 122 4.47 4.05 25.45
N ASN A 123 4.79 3.95 24.15
CA ASN A 123 4.38 4.95 23.17
C ASN A 123 2.85 5.07 23.09
N TYR A 124 2.13 3.95 23.01
CA TYR A 124 0.66 3.97 23.01
C TYR A 124 0.05 4.48 24.31
N LYS A 125 0.67 4.17 25.46
CA LYS A 125 0.23 4.72 26.75
C LYS A 125 0.38 6.24 26.79
N LEU A 126 1.51 6.76 26.30
CA LEU A 126 1.74 8.21 26.21
C LEU A 126 0.77 8.88 25.24
N GLU A 127 0.49 8.28 24.08
CA GLU A 127 -0.54 8.80 23.16
C GLU A 127 -1.90 8.86 23.85
N GLN A 128 -2.29 7.83 24.60
CA GLN A 128 -3.56 7.82 25.33
C GLN A 128 -3.60 8.89 26.43
N GLU A 129 -2.53 9.05 27.20
CA GLU A 129 -2.43 10.08 28.24
C GLU A 129 -2.53 11.50 27.67
N ASN A 130 -2.14 11.70 26.41
CA ASN A 130 -2.21 12.98 25.70
C ASN A 130 -3.48 13.17 24.85
N ASN A 131 -4.40 12.19 24.80
CA ASN A 131 -5.57 12.16 23.92
C ASN A 131 -5.22 12.18 22.42
N GLU A 132 -4.11 11.55 22.04
CA GLU A 132 -3.63 11.40 20.66
C GLU A 132 -3.80 9.96 20.15
N PHE A 133 -4.30 9.06 20.98
CA PHE A 133 -4.47 7.65 20.64
C PHE A 133 -5.80 7.41 19.91
N ASP A 134 -5.72 6.97 18.65
CA ASP A 134 -6.87 6.79 17.75
C ASP A 134 -7.44 5.35 17.71
N GLY A 135 -6.86 4.40 18.46
CA GLY A 135 -7.33 3.01 18.49
C GLY A 135 -8.54 2.77 19.40
N LEU A 136 -9.34 1.74 19.10
CA LEU A 136 -10.50 1.35 19.93
C LEU A 136 -10.18 0.35 21.06
N TRP A 137 -8.94 0.36 21.57
CA TRP A 137 -8.48 -0.43 22.73
C TRP A 137 -7.81 0.47 23.78
N ASN A 138 -7.52 -0.07 24.96
CA ASN A 138 -6.94 0.69 26.07
C ASN A 138 -5.49 0.23 26.36
N PRO A 139 -4.47 0.95 25.86
CA PRO A 139 -3.07 0.76 26.22
C PRO A 139 -2.75 0.55 27.71
N MET A 140 -3.53 1.15 28.61
CA MET A 140 -3.32 1.02 30.05
C MET A 140 -3.73 -0.35 30.62
N GLU A 141 -4.52 -1.12 29.87
CA GLU A 141 -5.00 -2.45 30.28
C GLU A 141 -4.06 -3.58 29.84
N ILE A 142 -3.15 -3.32 28.90
CA ILE A 142 -2.22 -4.34 28.39
C ILE A 142 -1.16 -4.68 29.44
N GLN A 143 -1.09 -5.97 29.79
CA GLN A 143 -0.22 -6.52 30.82
C GLN A 143 0.96 -7.31 30.25
N ASN A 144 0.81 -7.86 29.04
CA ASN A 144 1.84 -8.70 28.43
C ASN A 144 1.90 -8.54 26.90
N ILE A 145 2.99 -9.03 26.33
CA ILE A 145 3.27 -8.97 24.89
C ILE A 145 2.17 -9.61 24.03
N GLU A 146 1.55 -10.68 24.52
CA GLU A 146 0.54 -11.41 23.74
C GLU A 146 -0.77 -10.64 23.64
N GLU A 147 -1.14 -9.90 24.69
CA GLU A 147 -2.28 -8.98 24.65
C GLU A 147 -2.07 -7.86 23.62
N LEU A 148 -0.88 -7.23 23.57
CA LEU A 148 -0.59 -6.24 22.53
C LEU A 148 -0.64 -6.84 21.12
N ARG A 149 -0.08 -8.05 20.94
CA ARG A 149 -0.16 -8.76 19.65
C ARG A 149 -1.61 -9.04 19.26
N ASN A 150 -2.45 -9.42 20.21
CA ASN A 150 -3.87 -9.65 19.96
C ASN A 150 -4.59 -8.37 19.51
N GLU A 151 -4.25 -7.20 20.07
CA GLU A 151 -4.84 -5.94 19.62
C GLU A 151 -4.47 -5.61 18.17
N ILE A 152 -3.24 -5.88 17.74
CA ILE A 152 -2.81 -5.66 16.35
C ILE A 152 -3.46 -6.64 15.37
N ARG A 153 -3.70 -7.88 15.81
CA ARG A 153 -4.36 -8.93 15.00
C ARG A 153 -5.81 -8.59 14.67
N LYS A 154 -6.50 -7.84 15.54
CA LYS A 154 -7.87 -7.43 15.30
C LYS A 154 -7.93 -6.52 14.08
N SER A 155 -8.75 -6.90 13.12
CA SER A 155 -9.08 -6.09 11.95
C SER A 155 -10.05 -4.96 12.34
N GLY A 156 -10.33 -4.07 11.41
CA GLY A 156 -11.25 -2.97 11.62
C GLY A 156 -10.62 -1.77 12.36
N ASP A 157 -11.50 -0.96 12.95
CA ASP A 157 -11.13 0.24 13.69
C ASP A 157 -10.43 -0.03 15.04
N ASN A 158 -10.22 -1.30 15.41
CA ASN A 158 -9.47 -1.61 16.62
C ASN A 158 -8.06 -1.03 16.55
N PHE A 159 -7.38 -1.27 15.43
CA PHE A 159 -5.99 -0.88 15.28
C PHE A 159 -5.74 -0.33 13.88
N TRP A 160 -5.68 1.00 13.77
CA TRP A 160 -5.32 1.69 12.54
C TRP A 160 -3.82 1.63 12.26
N GLY A 161 -3.45 1.69 10.99
CA GLY A 161 -2.04 1.71 10.60
C GLY A 161 -1.33 2.98 11.07
N ASP A 162 -0.37 2.83 11.97
CA ASP A 162 0.48 3.92 12.46
C ASP A 162 1.95 3.75 12.03
N HIS A 163 2.80 4.70 12.45
CA HIS A 163 4.23 4.68 12.17
C HIS A 163 4.98 3.47 12.77
N ILE A 164 4.48 2.84 13.83
CA ILE A 164 5.04 1.62 14.42
C ILE A 164 4.68 0.43 13.54
N ILE A 165 3.42 0.26 13.17
CA ILE A 165 2.94 -0.82 12.29
C ILE A 165 3.62 -0.75 10.93
N ILE A 166 3.83 0.44 10.38
CA ILE A 166 4.60 0.62 9.13
C ILE A 166 6.02 0.04 9.29
N GLN A 167 6.72 0.32 10.38
CA GLN A 167 8.06 -0.22 10.61
C GLN A 167 8.06 -1.74 10.84
N LEU A 168 7.05 -2.26 11.55
CA LEU A 168 6.89 -3.69 11.75
C LEU A 168 6.57 -4.41 10.41
N LEU A 169 5.78 -3.81 9.53
CA LEU A 169 5.52 -4.29 8.16
C LEU A 169 6.79 -4.32 7.32
N GLU A 170 7.57 -3.23 7.31
CA GLU A 170 8.87 -3.18 6.61
C GLU A 170 9.78 -4.33 7.02
N LYS A 171 9.85 -4.60 8.34
CA LYS A 171 10.66 -5.69 8.91
C LYS A 171 10.08 -7.07 8.58
N ALA A 172 8.77 -7.27 8.75
CA ALA A 172 8.11 -8.54 8.50
C ALA A 172 8.27 -9.03 7.05
N LEU A 173 8.19 -8.10 6.10
CA LEU A 173 8.11 -8.41 4.68
C LEU A 173 9.44 -8.14 3.93
N ASN A 174 10.45 -7.59 4.61
CA ASN A 174 11.70 -7.14 4.00
C ASN A 174 11.47 -6.19 2.81
N ILE A 175 10.63 -5.18 3.05
CA ILE A 175 10.28 -4.13 2.08
C ILE A 175 10.71 -2.76 2.61
N ASN A 176 10.63 -1.75 1.75
CA ASN A 176 10.58 -0.34 2.16
C ASN A 176 9.17 0.20 1.88
N ILE A 177 8.69 1.09 2.74
CA ILE A 177 7.46 1.84 2.53
C ILE A 177 7.81 3.33 2.50
N ILE A 178 7.37 4.04 1.46
CA ILE A 178 7.49 5.49 1.33
C ILE A 178 6.09 6.09 1.26
N ILE A 179 5.80 7.03 2.15
CA ILE A 179 4.47 7.63 2.28
C ILE A 179 4.49 9.08 1.83
N LEU A 180 3.54 9.40 0.95
CA LEU A 180 3.31 10.71 0.36
C LEU A 180 2.10 11.34 1.06
N ASN A 181 2.34 12.28 1.97
CA ASN A 181 1.30 12.94 2.73
C ASN A 181 0.70 14.10 1.93
N THR A 182 -0.61 14.06 1.77
CA THR A 182 -1.39 15.16 1.21
C THR A 182 -2.32 15.71 2.30
N GLU A 183 -1.99 16.90 2.81
CA GLU A 183 -2.86 17.62 3.74
C GLU A 183 -3.83 18.51 2.96
N GLU A 184 -5.12 18.44 3.23
CA GLU A 184 -6.12 19.27 2.55
C GLU A 184 -6.30 20.67 3.15
N LEU A 185 -5.46 21.08 4.10
CA LEU A 185 -5.55 22.43 4.68
C LEU A 185 -5.14 23.46 3.62
N VAL A 186 -6.15 24.01 2.93
CA VAL A 186 -6.11 24.87 1.73
C VAL A 186 -5.27 26.16 1.89
N PHE A 187 -4.71 26.42 3.07
CA PHE A 187 -4.06 27.69 3.42
C PHE A 187 -2.57 27.58 3.76
N GLU A 188 -1.94 26.41 3.67
CA GLU A 188 -0.50 26.28 3.88
C GLU A 188 0.25 25.91 2.59
N ASP A 189 1.35 26.60 2.32
CA ASP A 189 2.22 26.43 1.15
C ASP A 189 2.93 25.06 1.08
N ASN A 190 2.56 24.09 1.92
CA ASN A 190 3.35 22.89 2.22
C ASN A 190 2.54 21.60 2.36
N ASN A 191 1.44 21.47 1.60
CA ASN A 191 0.51 20.34 1.67
C ASN A 191 1.05 18.99 1.14
N PHE A 192 2.23 18.99 0.49
CA PHE A 192 2.80 17.80 -0.17
C PHE A 192 4.15 17.42 0.43
N LYS A 193 4.13 16.58 1.47
CA LYS A 193 5.33 16.18 2.23
C LYS A 193 5.57 14.68 2.16
N ILE A 194 6.84 14.30 2.09
CA ILE A 194 7.24 12.89 2.27
C ILE A 194 7.24 12.65 3.77
N GLN A 195 6.52 11.62 4.23
CA GLN A 195 6.51 11.29 5.65
C GLN A 195 7.93 10.91 6.09
N PRO A 196 8.44 11.48 7.20
CA PRO A 196 9.73 11.10 7.74
C PRO A 196 9.77 9.60 8.04
N ARG A 197 10.88 8.96 7.67
CA ARG A 197 11.12 7.53 7.95
C ARG A 197 12.12 7.43 9.09
N CYS A 198 11.86 6.51 10.02
CA CYS A 198 12.82 6.19 11.08
C CYS A 198 14.01 5.38 10.55
N ASN A 199 13.81 4.61 9.48
CA ASN A 199 14.84 3.77 8.88
C ASN A 199 15.26 4.31 7.49
N PRO A 200 16.56 4.27 7.15
CA PRO A 200 17.01 4.57 5.79
C PRO A 200 16.47 3.52 4.80
N ILE A 201 16.41 3.86 3.51
CA ILE A 201 15.99 2.89 2.49
C ILE A 201 17.04 1.77 2.37
N ASN A 202 16.61 0.53 2.51
CA ASN A 202 17.42 -0.62 2.15
C ASN A 202 17.36 -0.83 0.64
N LYS A 203 18.52 -0.77 -0.02
CA LYS A 203 18.63 -0.83 -1.49
C LYS A 203 18.29 -2.20 -2.08
N GLU A 204 18.37 -3.25 -1.27
CA GLU A 204 18.07 -4.63 -1.69
C GLU A 204 16.58 -4.96 -1.56
N HIS A 205 15.85 -4.19 -0.75
CA HIS A 205 14.41 -4.36 -0.57
C HIS A 205 13.64 -3.71 -1.73
N ILE A 206 12.51 -4.32 -2.10
CA ILE A 206 11.53 -3.63 -2.92
C ILE A 206 10.92 -2.46 -2.14
N THR A 207 10.46 -1.44 -2.84
CA THR A 207 9.79 -0.28 -2.26
C THR A 207 8.35 -0.25 -2.72
N ILE A 208 7.44 0.05 -1.80
CA ILE A 208 6.03 0.34 -2.04
C ILE A 208 5.80 1.82 -1.72
N PHE A 209 5.07 2.50 -2.60
CA PHE A 209 4.65 3.88 -2.37
C PHE A 209 3.19 3.91 -1.92
N LEU A 210 2.92 4.66 -0.86
CA LEU A 210 1.57 4.90 -0.36
C LEU A 210 1.26 6.40 -0.42
N SER A 211 0.03 6.74 -0.73
CA SER A 211 -0.55 8.05 -0.46
C SER A 211 -1.21 8.00 0.91
N TYR A 212 -1.03 9.02 1.72
CA TYR A 212 -1.78 9.21 2.97
C TYR A 212 -2.53 10.54 2.91
N CYS A 213 -3.85 10.47 2.97
CA CYS A 213 -4.74 11.61 2.83
C CYS A 213 -5.67 11.74 4.04
N PHE A 214 -6.11 12.99 4.29
CA PHE A 214 -7.05 13.33 5.36
C PHE A 214 -6.63 12.86 6.75
N SER A 215 -5.32 12.70 6.98
CA SER A 215 -4.76 12.19 8.24
C SER A 215 -5.40 10.87 8.71
N SER A 216 -5.94 10.03 7.82
CA SER A 216 -6.65 8.80 8.22
C SER A 216 -6.70 7.69 7.18
N HIS A 217 -6.33 7.95 5.91
CA HIS A 217 -6.59 7.00 4.84
C HIS A 217 -5.37 6.73 3.96
N PHE A 218 -5.06 5.44 3.76
CA PHE A 218 -3.98 4.97 2.90
C PHE A 218 -4.50 4.51 1.54
N GLN A 219 -3.78 4.91 0.49
CA GLN A 219 -4.04 4.46 -0.88
C GLN A 219 -2.73 3.98 -1.52
N LEU A 220 -2.82 3.01 -2.42
CA LEU A 220 -1.64 2.43 -3.07
C LEU A 220 -1.24 3.25 -4.29
N ILE A 221 0.05 3.54 -4.44
CA ILE A 221 0.58 4.25 -5.61
C ILE A 221 1.25 3.27 -6.58
N GLY A 222 0.94 3.40 -7.86
CA GLY A 222 1.55 2.62 -8.93
C GLY A 222 1.62 3.37 -10.25
N TYR A 223 2.30 2.79 -11.26
CA TYR A 223 2.26 3.31 -12.62
C TYR A 223 1.97 2.21 -13.63
N PHE A 224 1.29 2.55 -14.72
CA PHE A 224 1.06 1.59 -15.80
C PHE A 224 2.32 1.45 -16.66
N ASN A 225 2.89 0.24 -16.75
CA ASN A 225 4.12 -0.01 -17.50
C ASN A 225 3.89 -0.32 -18.99
N GLY A 226 2.65 -0.22 -19.47
CA GLY A 226 2.23 -0.62 -20.82
C GLY A 226 1.65 -2.03 -20.91
N LYS A 227 1.72 -2.80 -19.82
CA LYS A 227 1.14 -4.14 -19.70
C LYS A 227 0.29 -4.30 -18.43
N LEU A 228 0.87 -3.96 -17.28
CA LEU A 228 0.29 -4.08 -15.94
C LEU A 228 0.51 -2.79 -15.13
N MET A 229 -0.27 -2.62 -14.07
CA MET A 229 0.05 -1.66 -13.02
C MET A 229 1.21 -2.17 -12.19
N LYS A 230 2.24 -1.34 -12.04
CA LYS A 230 3.42 -1.66 -11.25
C LYS A 230 3.38 -0.89 -9.93
N THR A 231 3.43 -1.64 -8.83
CA THR A 231 3.32 -1.17 -7.44
C THR A 231 4.57 -1.48 -6.62
N LYS A 232 5.45 -2.35 -7.13
CA LYS A 232 6.72 -2.75 -6.52
C LYS A 232 7.91 -2.12 -7.25
N PHE A 233 8.75 -1.39 -6.54
CA PHE A 233 9.83 -0.59 -7.12
C PHE A 233 11.19 -1.04 -6.61
N LYS A 234 12.14 -1.29 -7.52
CA LYS A 234 13.55 -1.48 -7.11
C LYS A 234 14.16 -0.14 -6.74
N TYR A 235 15.22 -0.15 -5.93
CA TYR A 235 15.93 1.07 -5.55
C TYR A 235 16.36 1.95 -6.75
N SER A 236 16.70 1.35 -7.89
CA SER A 236 17.06 2.08 -9.11
C SER A 236 15.90 2.86 -9.74
N GLU A 237 14.66 2.48 -9.43
CA GLU A 237 13.41 2.99 -10.00
C GLU A 237 12.76 4.07 -9.13
N ILE A 238 13.12 4.13 -7.85
CA ILE A 238 12.74 5.20 -6.93
C ILE A 238 13.31 6.53 -7.45
N PRO A 239 12.50 7.60 -7.62
CA PRO A 239 13.00 8.93 -7.97
C PRO A 239 13.96 9.47 -6.91
N LYS A 240 14.97 10.26 -7.31
CA LYS A 240 16.04 10.71 -6.40
C LYS A 240 15.54 11.45 -5.16
N VAL A 241 14.47 12.25 -5.31
CA VAL A 241 13.89 13.04 -4.21
C VAL A 241 13.37 12.18 -3.07
N PHE A 242 13.04 10.91 -3.33
CA PHE A 242 12.53 9.97 -2.32
C PHE A 242 13.62 9.05 -1.75
N LYS A 243 14.90 9.25 -2.09
CA LYS A 243 16.01 8.37 -1.64
C LYS A 243 16.71 8.84 -0.36
N LEU A 244 16.11 9.80 0.33
CA LEU A 244 16.67 10.44 1.52
C LEU A 244 16.86 9.44 2.66
#